data_AF-A0A1F1WUL4-F1
#
_entry.id   AF-A0A1F1WUL4-F1
#
_cell.length_a   1.000
_cell.length_b   1.000
_cell.length_c   1.000
_cell.angle_alpha   90.00
_cell.angle_beta   90.00
_cell.angle_gamma   90.00
#
_symmetry.space_group_name_H-M   'P 1'
#
loop_
_entity.id
_entity.type
_entity.pdbx_description
1 polymer ?
#
loop_
_entity_poly.entity_id
_entity_poly.type
_entity_poly.pdbx_seq_one_letter_code
_entity_poly.pdbx_strand_id
1 'polypeptide(L)'
;MKLAKDGLSDGATAQDAEGVEVARQVIPSPDAVTATSIPADLSTAALRRCTALATRARADLLTPGRQDAAAQLAALLEEMGSWKASHPLDPDPTMVVLAAAALQDLADRLPVPAPAGLEVRIELVLAVLHAVMERGRVAAPA
;
A
#
# COMPACT_ATOMS: atom_id res chain seq x y z
N MET A 1 -5.17 28.15 67.47
CA MET A 1 -4.22 27.02 67.52
C MET A 1 -3.36 27.06 66.27
N LYS A 2 -2.03 27.07 66.44
CA LYS A 2 -0.94 26.62 65.54
C LYS A 2 -0.88 27.19 64.11
N LEU A 3 0.26 27.59 63.53
CA LEU A 3 1.67 27.69 63.93
C LEU A 3 2.35 28.54 62.84
N ALA A 4 3.18 29.50 63.23
CA ALA A 4 4.18 30.11 62.36
C ALA A 4 5.32 29.11 62.09
N LYS A 5 6.12 29.33 61.02
CA LYS A 5 7.56 29.68 61.14
C LYS A 5 8.38 29.42 59.84
N ASP A 6 8.95 30.52 59.34
CA ASP A 6 10.25 30.75 58.69
C ASP A 6 10.80 29.80 57.60
N GLY A 7 10.86 30.34 56.38
CA GLY A 7 12.10 30.88 55.78
C GLY A 7 13.44 30.25 56.13
N LEU A 8 14.10 29.67 55.11
CA LEU A 8 15.56 29.59 55.03
C LEU A 8 15.98 29.57 53.55
N SER A 9 16.58 30.68 53.10
CA SER A 9 17.47 30.73 51.94
C SER A 9 18.89 30.79 52.46
N ASP A 10 19.77 30.01 51.87
CA ASP A 10 21.18 30.36 51.74
C ASP A 10 21.70 29.77 50.43
N GLY A 11 22.35 30.61 49.64
CA GLY A 11 22.92 30.24 48.34
C GLY A 11 24.43 30.07 48.44
N ALA A 12 25.03 29.41 47.45
CA ALA A 12 26.34 29.77 46.87
C ALA A 12 26.84 28.67 45.91
N THR A 13 26.83 29.02 44.61
CA THR A 13 27.90 28.89 43.59
C THR A 13 28.81 27.65 43.51
N ALA A 14 28.81 27.01 42.32
CA ALA A 14 29.96 26.68 41.44
C ALA A 14 29.51 25.59 40.42
N GLN A 15 29.34 25.87 39.13
CA GLN A 15 30.34 26.01 38.05
C GLN A 15 30.54 24.72 37.22
N ASP A 16 30.51 24.92 35.90
CA ASP A 16 31.17 24.15 34.82
C ASP A 16 30.47 22.85 34.33
N ALA A 17 29.96 22.88 33.09
CA ALA A 17 30.58 22.31 31.88
C ALA A 17 30.33 20.78 31.81
N GLU A 18 29.57 20.23 30.88
CA GLU A 18 29.86 20.03 29.45
C GLU A 18 28.59 19.30 28.93
N GLY A 19 28.00 19.63 27.79
CA GLY A 19 28.66 19.44 26.51
C GLY A 19 28.69 17.98 26.06
N VAL A 20 27.59 17.20 26.18
CA VAL A 20 27.37 16.04 25.29
C VAL A 20 25.88 15.92 24.99
N GLU A 21 25.46 16.50 23.86
CA GLU A 21 24.30 15.98 23.12
C GLU A 21 24.61 14.51 22.81
N VAL A 22 24.12 13.60 23.65
CA VAL A 22 23.99 12.21 23.25
C VAL A 22 22.88 12.23 22.21
N ALA A 23 23.28 12.39 20.95
CA ALA A 23 22.46 12.11 19.81
C ALA A 23 21.79 10.77 20.09
N ARG A 24 20.51 10.82 20.47
CA ARG A 24 19.64 9.66 20.45
C ARG A 24 19.60 9.25 18.99
N GLN A 25 20.54 8.40 18.59
CA GLN A 25 20.37 7.56 17.42
C GLN A 25 19.11 6.76 17.70
N VAL A 26 18.00 7.29 17.22
CA VAL A 26 16.78 6.56 17.02
C VAL A 26 17.15 5.50 16.00
N ILE A 27 17.60 4.34 16.48
CA ILE A 27 17.63 3.13 15.67
C ILE A 27 16.16 2.90 15.33
N PRO A 28 15.73 3.05 14.06
CA PRO A 28 14.35 2.75 13.73
C PRO A 28 14.10 1.29 14.09
N SER A 29 13.12 1.06 14.97
CA SER A 29 12.69 -0.30 15.30
C SER A 29 12.35 -1.01 13.99
N PRO A 30 12.81 -2.25 13.74
CA PRO A 30 12.49 -2.99 12.51
C PRO A 30 10.98 -3.16 12.32
N ASP A 31 10.18 -3.01 13.39
CA ASP A 31 8.72 -2.99 13.36
C ASP A 31 8.08 -1.74 12.71
N ALA A 32 8.82 -0.64 12.53
CA ALA A 32 8.27 0.55 11.87
C ALA A 32 8.23 0.40 10.34
N VAL A 33 9.06 -0.49 9.78
CA VAL A 33 9.12 -0.78 8.33
C VAL A 33 8.06 -1.81 7.91
N THR A 34 7.54 -2.60 8.87
CA THR A 34 6.51 -3.64 8.65
C THR A 34 5.08 -3.11 8.65
N ALA A 35 4.81 -1.91 9.17
CA ALA A 35 3.46 -1.35 9.23
C ALA A 35 2.82 -1.05 7.85
N THR A 36 3.59 -1.13 6.76
CA THR A 36 3.12 -0.85 5.39
C THR A 36 3.36 -2.00 4.41
N SER A 37 3.85 -3.14 4.90
CA SER A 37 4.11 -4.31 4.05
C SER A 37 2.92 -5.26 3.99
N ILE A 38 2.59 -5.73 2.78
CA ILE A 38 1.54 -6.72 2.52
C ILE A 38 2.24 -8.06 2.28
N PRO A 39 1.99 -9.08 3.11
CA PRO A 39 2.54 -10.43 2.93
C PRO A 39 2.25 -11.04 1.55
N ALA A 40 3.12 -11.94 1.10
CA ALA A 40 3.01 -12.63 -0.18
C ALA A 40 1.66 -13.36 -0.34
N ASP A 41 1.19 -14.04 0.69
CA ASP A 41 -0.08 -14.79 0.66
C ASP A 41 -1.29 -13.86 0.44
N LEU A 42 -1.30 -12.71 1.12
CA LEU A 42 -2.41 -11.74 1.03
C LEU A 42 -2.40 -11.02 -0.32
N SER A 43 -1.21 -10.56 -0.75
CA SER A 43 -1.07 -9.89 -2.05
C SER A 43 -1.39 -10.85 -3.20
N THR A 44 -0.93 -12.11 -3.13
CA THR A 44 -1.24 -13.15 -4.12
C THR A 44 -2.73 -13.51 -4.14
N ALA A 45 -3.38 -13.60 -2.98
CA ALA A 45 -4.82 -13.84 -2.90
C ALA A 45 -5.63 -12.69 -3.53
N ALA A 46 -5.24 -11.44 -3.26
CA ALA A 46 -5.86 -10.27 -3.88
C ALA A 46 -5.66 -10.24 -5.40
N LEU A 47 -4.46 -10.58 -5.90
CA LEU A 47 -4.19 -10.71 -7.34
C LEU A 47 -5.07 -11.78 -8.00
N ARG A 48 -5.20 -12.97 -7.38
CA ARG A 48 -6.11 -14.04 -7.84
C ARG A 48 -7.55 -13.56 -7.91
N ARG A 49 -8.00 -12.84 -6.88
CA ARG A 49 -9.36 -12.27 -6.83
C ARG A 49 -9.55 -11.22 -7.93
N CYS A 50 -8.56 -10.36 -8.16
CA CYS A 50 -8.55 -9.35 -9.20
C CYS A 50 -8.69 -10.00 -10.59
N THR A 51 -7.86 -10.99 -10.92
CA THR A 51 -7.94 -11.71 -12.20
C THR A 51 -9.32 -12.34 -12.42
N ALA A 52 -9.86 -13.01 -11.40
CA ALA A 52 -11.17 -13.65 -11.48
C ALA A 52 -12.31 -12.65 -11.65
N LEU A 53 -12.29 -11.55 -10.88
CA LEU A 53 -13.31 -10.49 -10.97
C LEU A 53 -13.24 -9.73 -12.30
N ALA A 54 -12.05 -9.41 -12.80
CA ALA A 54 -11.88 -8.76 -14.12
C ALA A 54 -12.44 -9.62 -15.25
N THR A 55 -12.15 -10.93 -15.24
CA THR A 55 -12.67 -11.89 -16.22
C THR A 55 -14.20 -11.98 -16.16
N ARG A 56 -14.78 -11.96 -14.95
CA ARG A 56 -16.24 -11.97 -14.74
C ARG A 56 -16.88 -10.65 -15.15
N ALA A 57 -16.29 -9.52 -14.77
CA ALA A 57 -16.76 -8.18 -15.16
C ALA A 57 -16.82 -8.05 -16.69
N ARG A 58 -15.84 -8.60 -17.40
CA ARG A 58 -15.89 -8.68 -18.87
C ARG A 58 -17.07 -9.51 -19.39
N ALA A 59 -17.38 -10.64 -18.78
CA ALA A 59 -18.56 -11.44 -19.16
C ALA A 59 -19.88 -10.73 -18.83
N ASP A 60 -19.91 -10.01 -17.71
CA ASP A 60 -21.02 -9.16 -17.27
C ASP A 60 -21.25 -7.99 -18.24
N LEU A 61 -20.20 -7.41 -18.84
CA LEU A 61 -20.34 -6.40 -19.92
C LEU A 61 -21.09 -6.93 -21.14
N LEU A 62 -21.07 -8.25 -21.37
CA LEU A 62 -21.80 -8.90 -22.47
C LEU A 62 -23.23 -9.30 -22.07
N THR A 63 -23.61 -9.19 -20.79
CA THR A 63 -24.87 -9.71 -20.27
C THR A 63 -25.63 -8.64 -19.46
N PRO A 64 -26.72 -8.07 -19.99
CA PRO A 64 -27.52 -7.07 -19.26
C PRO A 64 -28.05 -7.63 -17.93
N GLY A 65 -27.84 -6.89 -16.83
CA GLY A 65 -28.45 -7.16 -15.52
C GLY A 65 -27.58 -7.86 -14.47
N ARG A 66 -26.32 -8.19 -14.77
CA ARG A 66 -25.33 -8.63 -13.78
C ARG A 66 -24.22 -7.60 -13.69
N GLN A 67 -24.20 -6.79 -12.63
CA GLN A 67 -23.13 -5.80 -12.37
C GLN A 67 -22.40 -6.03 -11.05
N ASP A 68 -22.66 -7.16 -10.39
CA ASP A 68 -22.08 -7.48 -9.09
C ASP A 68 -20.56 -7.67 -9.17
N ALA A 69 -20.05 -8.27 -10.25
CA ALA A 69 -18.60 -8.44 -10.42
C ALA A 69 -17.89 -7.10 -10.65
N ALA A 70 -18.49 -6.16 -11.39
CA ALA A 70 -17.93 -4.85 -11.65
C ALA A 70 -17.85 -4.00 -10.36
N ALA A 71 -18.88 -4.06 -9.51
CA ALA A 71 -18.88 -3.38 -8.21
C ALA A 71 -17.83 -3.97 -7.25
N GLN A 72 -17.75 -5.30 -7.16
CA GLN A 72 -16.73 -5.98 -6.35
C GLN A 72 -15.32 -5.70 -6.86
N LEU A 73 -15.13 -5.65 -8.19
CA LEU A 73 -13.86 -5.29 -8.79
C LEU A 73 -13.50 -3.85 -8.44
N ALA A 74 -14.43 -2.90 -8.57
CA ALA A 74 -14.16 -1.50 -8.25
C ALA A 74 -13.70 -1.30 -6.79
N ALA A 75 -14.33 -1.99 -5.84
CA ALA A 75 -13.91 -1.95 -4.44
C ALA A 75 -12.50 -2.53 -4.22
N LEU A 76 -12.19 -3.66 -4.87
CA LEU A 76 -10.85 -4.25 -4.79
C LEU A 76 -9.78 -3.37 -5.45
N LEU A 77 -10.09 -2.73 -6.57
CA LEU A 77 -9.18 -1.82 -7.25
C LEU A 77 -8.91 -0.56 -6.44
N GLU A 78 -9.89 -0.09 -5.66
CA GLU A 78 -9.71 1.04 -4.75
C GLU A 78 -8.74 0.69 -3.61
N GLU A 79 -8.86 -0.52 -3.05
CA GLU A 79 -7.88 -1.04 -2.08
C GLU A 79 -6.48 -1.15 -2.70
N MET A 80 -6.37 -1.83 -3.85
CA MET A 80 -5.09 -2.05 -4.53
C MET A 80 -4.47 -0.75 -5.06
N GLY A 81 -5.28 0.25 -5.43
CA GLY A 81 -4.81 1.56 -5.88
C GLY A 81 -4.12 2.37 -4.79
N SER A 82 -4.34 2.03 -3.51
CA SER A 82 -3.61 2.59 -2.38
C SER A 82 -2.22 1.96 -2.17
N TRP A 83 -1.92 0.87 -2.88
CA TRP A 83 -0.65 0.18 -2.74
C TRP A 83 0.48 0.96 -3.39
N LYS A 84 1.64 0.99 -2.74
CA LYS A 84 2.89 1.33 -3.41
C LYS A 84 3.54 0.05 -3.91
N ALA A 85 4.39 0.15 -4.93
CA ALA A 85 5.14 -1.00 -5.46
C ALA A 85 5.96 -1.73 -4.38
N SER A 86 6.37 -1.01 -3.32
CA SER A 86 7.08 -1.58 -2.17
C SER A 86 6.19 -2.32 -1.17
N HIS A 87 4.86 -2.14 -1.20
CA HIS A 87 3.96 -2.75 -0.22
C HIS A 87 3.90 -4.28 -0.37
N PRO A 88 3.66 -4.87 -1.57
CA PRO A 88 3.65 -6.33 -1.70
C PRO A 88 5.05 -6.89 -1.53
N LEU A 89 5.22 -7.75 -0.53
CA LEU A 89 6.44 -8.52 -0.32
C LEU A 89 6.35 -9.81 -1.12
N ASP A 90 7.21 -9.95 -2.12
CA ASP A 90 7.36 -11.16 -2.94
C ASP A 90 6.04 -11.83 -3.40
N PRO A 91 5.11 -11.09 -4.05
CA PRO A 91 3.90 -11.69 -4.59
C PRO A 91 4.25 -12.69 -5.70
N ASP A 92 3.40 -13.71 -5.89
CA ASP A 92 3.57 -14.65 -7.00
C ASP A 92 3.67 -13.89 -8.35
N PRO A 93 4.82 -13.96 -9.06
CA PRO A 93 5.06 -13.15 -10.24
C PRO A 93 4.13 -13.53 -11.40
N THR A 94 3.69 -14.78 -11.48
CA THR A 94 2.71 -15.23 -12.48
C THR A 94 1.38 -14.52 -12.22
N MET A 95 0.97 -14.43 -10.96
CA MET A 95 -0.28 -13.77 -10.60
C MET A 95 -0.24 -12.26 -10.82
N VAL A 96 0.91 -11.61 -10.64
CA VAL A 96 1.08 -10.17 -10.97
C VAL A 96 0.84 -9.95 -12.47
N VAL A 97 1.48 -10.74 -13.33
CA VAL A 97 1.32 -10.64 -14.79
C VAL A 97 -0.11 -10.94 -15.23
N LEU A 98 -0.72 -12.00 -14.70
CA LEU A 98 -2.10 -12.37 -15.06
C LEU A 98 -3.13 -11.33 -14.61
N ALA A 99 -2.96 -10.72 -13.44
CA ALA A 99 -3.83 -9.64 -12.98
C ALA A 99 -3.69 -8.42 -13.90
N ALA A 100 -2.46 -8.01 -14.24
CA ALA A 100 -2.23 -6.90 -15.15
C ALA A 100 -2.85 -7.14 -16.54
N ALA A 101 -2.64 -8.32 -17.12
CA ALA A 101 -3.20 -8.69 -18.42
C ALA A 101 -4.74 -8.68 -18.41
N ALA A 102 -5.36 -9.21 -17.35
CA ALA A 102 -6.82 -9.22 -17.24
C ALA A 102 -7.41 -7.81 -17.08
N LEU A 103 -6.72 -6.91 -16.38
CA LEU A 103 -7.13 -5.52 -16.24
C LEU A 103 -6.97 -4.73 -17.55
N GLN A 104 -5.88 -4.95 -18.29
CA GLN A 104 -5.68 -4.33 -19.61
C GLN A 104 -6.77 -4.78 -20.60
N ASP A 105 -7.05 -6.09 -20.68
CA ASP A 105 -8.12 -6.61 -21.56
C ASP A 105 -9.51 -6.09 -21.15
N LEU A 106 -9.77 -5.85 -19.86
CA LEU A 106 -11.00 -5.22 -19.42
C LEU A 106 -11.07 -3.75 -19.85
N ALA A 107 -9.99 -2.98 -19.65
CA ALA A 107 -9.91 -1.57 -20.03
C ALA A 107 -10.20 -1.37 -21.52
N ASP A 108 -9.58 -2.19 -22.37
CA ASP A 108 -9.75 -2.16 -23.83
C ASP A 108 -11.19 -2.46 -24.29
N ARG A 109 -12.03 -3.02 -23.40
CA ARG A 109 -13.41 -3.45 -23.68
C ARG A 109 -14.46 -2.64 -22.91
N LEU A 110 -14.06 -1.65 -22.13
CA LEU A 110 -15.03 -0.85 -21.38
C LEU A 110 -15.96 -0.10 -22.35
N PRO A 111 -17.27 -0.02 -22.05
CA PRO A 111 -18.20 0.78 -22.84
C PRO A 111 -17.85 2.26 -22.68
N VAL A 112 -18.19 3.07 -23.69
CA VAL A 112 -18.07 4.54 -23.61
C VAL A 112 -19.48 5.13 -23.48
N PRO A 113 -19.82 5.81 -22.36
CA PRO A 113 -18.97 6.11 -21.21
C PRO A 113 -18.78 4.90 -20.26
N ALA A 114 -17.60 4.83 -19.63
CA ALA A 114 -17.26 3.76 -18.71
C ALA A 114 -18.06 3.86 -17.39
N PRO A 115 -18.30 2.72 -16.69
CA PRO A 115 -18.87 2.73 -15.35
C PRO A 115 -18.05 3.62 -14.40
N ALA A 116 -18.74 4.33 -13.50
CA ALA A 116 -18.20 5.46 -12.72
C ALA A 116 -16.79 5.23 -12.15
N GLY A 117 -15.79 5.86 -12.80
CA GLY A 117 -14.39 5.87 -12.37
C GLY A 117 -13.67 4.51 -12.46
N LEU A 118 -14.25 3.51 -13.12
CA LEU A 118 -13.65 2.17 -13.23
C LEU A 118 -12.36 2.21 -14.06
N GLU A 119 -12.35 2.95 -15.17
CA GLU A 119 -11.18 3.15 -16.02
C GLU A 119 -10.00 3.74 -15.23
N VAL A 120 -10.23 4.84 -14.52
CA VAL A 120 -9.21 5.49 -13.66
C VAL A 120 -8.66 4.53 -12.60
N ARG A 121 -9.52 3.74 -11.96
CA ARG A 121 -9.08 2.75 -10.96
C ARG A 121 -8.24 1.63 -11.59
N ILE A 122 -8.60 1.17 -12.78
CA ILE A 122 -7.83 0.17 -13.53
C ILE A 122 -6.43 0.72 -13.85
N GLU A 123 -6.34 1.95 -14.36
CA GLU A 123 -5.06 2.59 -14.68
C GLU A 123 -4.14 2.73 -13.46
N LEU A 124 -4.69 3.16 -12.32
CA LEU A 124 -3.94 3.27 -11.07
C LEU A 124 -3.35 1.93 -10.65
N VAL A 125 -4.14 0.86 -10.68
CA VAL A 125 -3.66 -0.48 -10.29
C VAL A 125 -2.67 -1.03 -11.32
N LEU A 126 -2.87 -0.82 -12.61
CA LEU A 126 -1.89 -1.21 -13.64
C LEU A 126 -0.53 -0.56 -13.41
N ALA A 127 -0.50 0.72 -13.03
CA ALA A 127 0.75 1.40 -12.68
C ALA A 127 1.46 0.73 -11.49
N VAL A 128 0.72 0.31 -10.45
CA VAL A 128 1.27 -0.44 -9.32
C VAL A 128 1.85 -1.78 -9.77
N LEU A 129 1.09 -2.56 -10.54
CA LEU A 129 1.51 -3.90 -10.99
C LEU A 129 2.74 -3.83 -11.90
N HIS A 130 2.80 -2.85 -12.80
CA HIS A 130 3.96 -2.62 -13.65
C HIS A 130 5.21 -2.28 -12.84
N ALA A 131 5.08 -1.43 -11.81
CA ALA A 131 6.19 -1.12 -10.92
C ALA A 131 6.64 -2.33 -10.06
N VAL A 132 5.70 -3.19 -9.64
CA VAL A 132 6.02 -4.45 -8.96
C VAL A 132 6.81 -5.39 -9.88
N MET A 133 6.41 -5.52 -11.15
CA MET A 133 7.13 -6.33 -12.14
C MET A 133 8.54 -5.79 -12.41
N GLU A 134 8.69 -4.47 -12.53
CA GLU A 134 10.00 -3.86 -12.77
C GLU A 134 10.98 -4.14 -11.63
N ARG A 135 10.52 -4.08 -10.39
CA ARG A 135 11.34 -4.43 -9.21
C ARG A 135 11.78 -5.90 -9.20
N GLY A 136 10.96 -6.80 -9.76
CA GLY A 136 11.24 -8.24 -9.85
C GLY A 136 12.10 -8.64 -11.04
N ARG A 137 12.45 -7.72 -11.95
CA ARG A 137 13.28 -8.04 -13.11
C ARG A 137 14.70 -8.37 -12.68
N VAL A 138 15.18 -9.54 -13.11
CA VAL A 138 16.60 -9.88 -13.10
C VAL A 138 17.19 -9.45 -14.44
N ALA A 139 18.07 -8.46 -14.43
CA ALA A 139 18.83 -8.09 -15.62
C ALA A 139 19.84 -9.21 -15.94
N ALA A 140 19.63 -9.93 -17.04
CA ALA A 140 20.66 -10.81 -17.57
C ALA A 140 21.74 -9.95 -18.25
N PRO A 141 23.03 -10.12 -17.93
CA PRO A 141 24.09 -9.45 -18.68
C PRO A 141 24.11 -9.95 -20.13
N ALA A 142 24.29 -9.00 -21.05
CA ALA A 142 24.36 -9.24 -22.49
C ALA A 142 25.61 -10.03 -22.93
#